data_AF-A0A7S2GRL0-F1
#
_entry.id   AF-A0A7S2GRL0-F1
#
_cell.length_a   1.000
_cell.length_b   1.000
_cell.length_c   1.000
_cell.angle_alpha   90.00
_cell.angle_beta   90.00
_cell.angle_gamma   90.00
#
_symmetry.space_group_name_H-M   'P 1'
#
loop_
_entity.id
_entity.type
_entity.pdbx_description
1 polymer ?
#
loop_
_entity_poly.entity_id
_entity_poly.type
_entity_poly.pdbx_seq_one_letter_code
_entity_poly.pdbx_strand_id
1 'polypeptide(L)'
;QDWNDINCSPASHRDHEALSREVLRTLQGIPNKDWNRTFRKSVRPLNGQPLGCFLNLGLVKHPTAMGIPVASKDTYKYVGLTKLLLRYFDILARASGNTMLPEASTSIHITKNMEAAMHRDGSNFGPSYITAFSDDCRGGQTFVQDDEGDSVRRL
;
A
#
# COMPACT_ATOMS: atom_id res chain seq x y z
N GLN A 1 13.99 -8.60 9.11
CA GLN A 1 14.57 -8.46 7.76
C GLN A 1 14.42 -7.00 7.37
N ASP A 2 15.54 -6.29 7.24
CA ASP A 2 15.60 -4.87 6.87
C ASP A 2 15.23 -4.75 5.38
N TRP A 3 14.20 -3.95 5.06
CA TRP A 3 13.68 -3.85 3.69
C TRP A 3 14.41 -2.80 2.85
N ASN A 4 15.35 -2.09 3.46
CA ASN A 4 16.27 -1.19 2.75
C ASN A 4 17.42 -1.96 2.06
N ASP A 5 17.64 -3.23 2.41
CA ASP A 5 18.69 -4.09 1.84
C ASP A 5 18.11 -5.16 0.91
N ILE A 6 17.14 -4.80 0.07
CA ILE A 6 16.75 -5.67 -1.03
C ILE A 6 17.89 -5.66 -2.05
N ASN A 7 18.66 -6.75 -2.10
CA ASN A 7 19.71 -7.01 -3.10
C ASN A 7 19.09 -7.17 -4.50
N CYS A 8 18.63 -6.05 -5.06
CA CYS A 8 18.23 -5.92 -6.44
C CYS A 8 19.49 -5.79 -7.31
N SER A 9 19.49 -6.47 -8.47
CA SER A 9 20.45 -6.18 -9.53
C SER A 9 20.46 -4.67 -9.85
N PRO A 10 21.61 -4.07 -10.21
CA PRO A 10 21.68 -2.63 -10.54
C PRO A 10 20.71 -2.18 -11.65
N ALA A 11 20.28 -3.10 -12.53
CA ALA A 11 19.25 -2.84 -13.54
C ALA A 11 17.84 -2.84 -12.93
N SER A 12 17.52 -3.82 -12.09
CA SER A 12 16.21 -3.88 -11.41
C SER A 12 16.03 -2.77 -10.38
N HIS A 13 17.12 -2.25 -9.82
CA HIS A 13 17.09 -1.09 -8.92
C HIS A 13 16.68 0.21 -9.66
N ARG A 14 17.24 0.47 -10.85
CA ARG A 14 16.87 1.65 -11.65
C ARG A 14 15.43 1.59 -12.15
N ASP A 15 14.99 0.41 -12.56
CA ASP A 15 13.60 0.18 -12.97
C ASP A 15 12.63 0.38 -11.80
N HIS A 16 13.03 -0.03 -10.60
CA HIS A 16 12.26 0.16 -9.37
C HIS A 16 12.13 1.64 -8.96
N GLU A 17 13.22 2.42 -9.00
CA GLU A 17 13.18 3.86 -8.71
C GLU A 17 12.36 4.65 -9.73
N ALA A 18 12.48 4.32 -11.03
CA ALA A 18 11.67 4.94 -12.07
C ALA A 18 10.18 4.66 -11.85
N LEU A 19 9.84 3.40 -11.53
CA LEU A 19 8.47 2.99 -11.25
C LEU A 19 7.93 3.63 -9.96
N SER A 20 8.74 3.71 -8.90
CA SER A 20 8.39 4.41 -7.65
C SER A 20 8.02 5.87 -7.91
N ARG A 21 8.83 6.59 -8.71
CA ARG A 21 8.54 7.97 -9.12
C ARG A 21 7.30 8.09 -10.01
N GLU A 22 7.02 7.10 -10.85
CA GLU A 22 5.79 7.07 -11.65
C GLU A 22 4.55 6.84 -10.79
N VAL A 23 4.63 5.94 -9.80
CA VAL A 23 3.58 5.74 -8.80
C VAL A 23 3.35 7.05 -8.03
N LEU A 24 4.39 7.67 -7.48
CA LEU A 24 4.26 8.91 -6.73
C LEU A 24 3.62 10.04 -7.55
N ARG A 25 4.06 10.24 -8.80
CA ARG A 25 3.44 11.21 -9.73
C ARG A 25 1.97 10.91 -9.99
N THR A 26 1.63 9.64 -10.18
CA THR A 26 0.24 9.21 -10.39
C THR A 26 -0.62 9.51 -9.15
N LEU A 27 -0.11 9.23 -7.95
CA LEU A 27 -0.80 9.52 -6.68
C LEU A 27 -0.99 11.03 -6.48
N GLN A 28 0.02 11.85 -6.78
CA GLN A 28 -0.06 13.31 -6.68
C GLN A 28 -1.12 13.92 -7.62
N GLY A 29 -1.40 13.27 -8.76
CA GLY A 29 -2.43 13.68 -9.70
C GLY A 29 -3.87 13.38 -9.28
N ILE A 30 -4.10 12.62 -8.20
CA ILE A 30 -5.46 12.25 -7.77
C ILE A 30 -6.15 13.45 -7.10
N PRO A 31 -7.37 13.84 -7.53
CA PRO A 31 -8.11 14.94 -6.91
C PRO A 31 -8.35 14.76 -5.42
N ASN A 32 -8.19 15.82 -4.62
CA ASN A 32 -8.41 15.78 -3.15
C ASN A 32 -9.77 15.21 -2.73
N LYS A 33 -10.83 15.45 -3.50
CA LYS A 33 -12.16 14.89 -3.23
C LYS A 33 -12.19 13.36 -3.18
N ASP A 34 -11.27 12.71 -3.86
CA ASP A 34 -11.21 11.26 -3.93
C ASP A 34 -10.48 10.64 -2.74
N TRP A 35 -9.55 11.39 -2.13
CA TRP A 35 -8.83 11.00 -0.92
C TRP A 35 -9.68 11.08 0.35
N ASN A 36 -10.61 12.04 0.39
CA ASN A 36 -11.39 12.31 1.59
C ASN A 36 -12.38 11.17 1.86
N ARG A 37 -12.16 10.47 2.97
CA ARG A 37 -12.98 9.35 3.44
C ARG A 37 -13.17 9.42 4.95
N THR A 38 -14.24 8.81 5.43
CA THR A 38 -14.54 8.77 6.87
C THR A 38 -13.89 7.55 7.51
N PHE A 39 -13.14 7.75 8.58
CA PHE A 39 -12.61 6.67 9.41
C PHE A 39 -13.72 5.89 10.11
N ARG A 40 -13.50 4.58 10.23
CA ARG A 40 -14.18 3.75 11.23
C ARG A 40 -13.89 4.30 12.61
N LYS A 41 -14.86 4.25 13.53
CA LYS A 41 -14.71 4.80 14.89
C LYS A 41 -13.46 4.27 15.61
N SER A 42 -13.12 3.00 15.41
CA SER A 42 -11.96 2.33 16.02
C SER A 42 -10.59 2.73 15.44
N VAL A 43 -10.56 3.47 14.33
CA VAL A 43 -9.31 3.85 13.63
C VAL A 43 -9.06 5.36 13.70
N ARG A 44 -10.03 6.14 14.20
CA ARG A 44 -9.92 7.60 14.30
C ARG A 44 -8.74 8.00 15.18
N PRO A 45 -7.98 9.05 14.84
CA PRO A 45 -6.94 9.57 15.72
C PRO A 45 -7.52 10.00 17.07
N LEU A 46 -6.64 10.15 18.07
CA LEU A 46 -7.04 10.50 19.44
C LEU A 46 -7.77 11.86 19.52
N ASN A 47 -7.48 12.77 18.59
CA ASN A 47 -8.17 14.05 18.45
C ASN A 47 -9.63 13.91 17.96
N GLY A 48 -10.09 12.69 17.63
CA GLY A 48 -11.45 12.38 17.20
C GLY A 48 -11.76 12.74 15.74
N GLN A 49 -10.77 13.21 14.96
CA GLN A 49 -10.98 13.64 13.58
C GLN A 49 -11.58 12.50 12.74
N PRO A 50 -12.78 12.69 12.16
CA PRO A 50 -13.46 11.59 11.46
C PRO A 50 -12.96 11.42 10.02
N LEU A 51 -12.25 12.40 9.47
CA LEU A 51 -11.78 12.40 8.09
C LEU A 51 -10.34 11.89 8.00
N GLY A 52 -10.14 10.89 7.15
CA GLY A 52 -8.84 10.41 6.72
C GLY A 52 -8.63 10.66 5.23
N CYS A 53 -7.35 10.71 4.84
CA CYS A 53 -6.93 10.84 3.46
C CYS A 53 -6.43 9.47 2.98
N PHE A 54 -7.33 8.67 2.42
CA PHE A 54 -7.01 7.32 1.97
C PHE A 54 -7.84 6.86 0.77
N LEU A 55 -7.29 5.90 0.01
CA LEU A 55 -7.94 5.20 -1.08
C LEU A 55 -7.86 3.70 -0.81
N ASN A 56 -8.98 3.02 -0.93
CA ASN A 56 -9.01 1.56 -0.95
C ASN A 56 -9.30 1.10 -2.38
N LEU A 57 -8.30 0.46 -3.00
CA LEU A 57 -8.43 -0.15 -4.32
C LEU A 57 -8.85 -1.60 -4.13
N GLY A 58 -10.14 -1.89 -4.33
CA GLY A 58 -10.63 -3.27 -4.31
C GLY A 58 -10.11 -4.03 -5.52
N LEU A 59 -9.64 -5.25 -5.31
CA LEU A 59 -9.14 -6.12 -6.37
C LEU A 59 -10.06 -7.32 -6.55
N VAL A 60 -10.36 -7.66 -7.80
CA VAL A 60 -11.15 -8.84 -8.16
C VAL A 60 -10.34 -9.74 -9.08
N LYS A 61 -10.48 -11.05 -8.91
CA LYS A 61 -9.96 -12.01 -9.88
C LYS A 61 -10.94 -12.10 -11.03
N HIS A 62 -10.45 -11.86 -12.25
CA HIS A 62 -11.25 -12.07 -13.45
C HIS A 62 -10.65 -13.25 -14.25
N PRO A 63 -11.48 -14.17 -14.77
CA PRO A 63 -10.98 -15.34 -15.52
C PRO A 63 -10.06 -15.00 -16.70
N THR A 64 -10.32 -13.85 -17.33
CA THR A 64 -9.52 -13.38 -18.49
C THR A 64 -8.23 -12.66 -18.10
N ALA A 65 -7.99 -12.41 -16.81
CA ALA A 65 -6.82 -11.70 -16.32
C ALA A 65 -5.66 -12.65 -15.93
N MET A 66 -5.75 -13.94 -16.29
CA MET A 66 -4.70 -14.95 -16.06
C MET A 66 -4.15 -14.95 -14.63
N GLY A 67 -5.03 -14.80 -13.63
CA GLY A 67 -4.65 -14.79 -12.21
C GLY A 67 -4.21 -13.43 -11.65
N ILE A 68 -3.96 -12.42 -12.49
CA ILE A 68 -3.62 -11.06 -12.04
C ILE A 68 -4.90 -10.37 -11.55
N PRO A 69 -4.94 -9.88 -10.29
CA PRO A 69 -6.10 -9.13 -9.82
C PRO A 69 -6.26 -7.83 -10.59
N VAL A 70 -7.51 -7.43 -10.81
CA VAL A 70 -7.85 -6.17 -11.49
C VAL A 70 -8.69 -5.28 -10.59
N ALA A 71 -8.70 -3.98 -10.87
CA ALA A 71 -9.52 -3.03 -10.12
C ALA A 71 -11.00 -3.42 -10.16
N SER A 72 -11.66 -3.37 -9.00
CA SER A 72 -13.10 -3.57 -8.87
C SER A 72 -13.88 -2.45 -9.58
N LYS A 73 -15.17 -2.69 -9.84
CA LYS A 73 -16.05 -1.71 -10.51
C LYS A 73 -15.99 -0.32 -9.85
N ASP A 74 -16.00 -0.27 -8.53
CA ASP A 74 -16.01 0.99 -7.76
C ASP A 74 -14.69 1.75 -7.84
N THR A 75 -13.60 1.07 -8.20
CA THR A 75 -12.24 1.62 -8.26
C THR A 75 -11.65 1.58 -9.66
N TYR A 76 -12.46 1.24 -10.67
CA TYR A 76 -12.03 1.07 -12.06
C TYR A 76 -11.44 2.35 -12.66
N LYS A 77 -11.86 3.53 -12.18
CA LYS A 77 -11.26 4.82 -12.56
C LYS A 77 -9.76 4.93 -12.22
N TYR A 78 -9.24 4.05 -11.38
CA TYR A 78 -7.83 3.93 -11.00
C TYR A 78 -7.14 2.72 -11.61
N VAL A 79 -7.68 2.08 -12.66
CA VAL A 79 -7.11 0.87 -13.26
C VAL A 79 -5.62 1.03 -13.65
N GLY A 80 -5.22 2.21 -14.12
CA GLY A 80 -3.81 2.51 -14.42
C GLY A 80 -2.93 2.47 -13.17
N LEU A 81 -3.35 3.14 -12.11
CA LEU A 81 -2.67 3.12 -10.81
C LEU A 81 -2.61 1.71 -10.23
N THR A 82 -3.71 0.95 -10.29
CA THR A 82 -3.75 -0.44 -9.83
C THR A 82 -2.70 -1.29 -10.53
N LYS A 83 -2.57 -1.18 -11.86
CA LYS A 83 -1.55 -1.91 -12.63
C LYS A 83 -0.13 -1.50 -12.23
N LEU A 84 0.13 -0.20 -12.05
CA LEU A 84 1.42 0.32 -11.62
C LEU A 84 1.82 -0.23 -10.24
N LEU A 85 0.89 -0.23 -9.28
CA LEU A 85 1.13 -0.74 -7.93
C LEU A 85 1.35 -2.25 -7.92
N LEU A 86 0.53 -3.03 -8.65
CA LEU A 86 0.72 -4.48 -8.76
C LEU A 86 2.08 -4.82 -9.37
N ARG A 87 2.52 -4.08 -10.39
CA ARG A 87 3.86 -4.23 -10.97
C ARG A 87 4.96 -3.90 -9.98
N TYR A 88 4.81 -2.81 -9.21
CA TYR A 88 5.77 -2.41 -8.19
C TYR A 88 5.93 -3.49 -7.11
N PHE A 89 4.81 -4.02 -6.61
CA PHE A 89 4.84 -5.09 -5.61
C PHE A 89 5.35 -6.42 -6.15
N ASP A 90 5.10 -6.77 -7.41
CA ASP A 90 5.68 -7.97 -8.05
C ASP A 90 7.22 -7.90 -8.07
N ILE A 91 7.80 -6.74 -8.40
CA ILE A 91 9.25 -6.51 -8.37
C ILE A 91 9.78 -6.68 -6.94
N LEU A 92 9.15 -6.03 -5.96
CA LEU A 92 9.55 -6.13 -4.55
C LEU A 92 9.47 -7.56 -4.02
N ALA A 93 8.40 -8.27 -4.36
CA ALA A 93 8.18 -9.64 -3.92
C ALA A 93 9.26 -10.57 -4.48
N ARG A 94 9.52 -10.52 -5.79
CA ARG A 94 10.56 -11.32 -6.44
C ARG A 94 11.94 -11.05 -5.84
N ALA A 95 12.24 -9.78 -5.59
CA ALA A 95 13.53 -9.39 -5.01
C ALA A 95 13.68 -9.84 -3.55
N SER A 96 12.58 -10.00 -2.80
CA SER A 96 12.60 -10.58 -1.45
C SER A 96 12.49 -12.11 -1.44
N GLY A 97 12.53 -12.78 -2.59
CA GLY A 97 12.30 -14.24 -2.70
C GLY A 97 10.85 -14.68 -2.42
N ASN A 98 9.90 -13.74 -2.35
CA ASN A 98 8.48 -14.03 -2.18
C ASN A 98 7.78 -14.11 -3.53
N THR A 99 7.07 -15.21 -3.79
CA THR A 99 6.38 -15.44 -5.08
C THR A 99 4.87 -15.20 -5.02
N MET A 100 4.28 -14.91 -3.85
CA MET A 100 2.82 -14.89 -3.66
C MET A 100 2.10 -13.58 -4.00
N LEU A 101 2.82 -12.51 -4.31
CA LEU A 101 2.28 -11.17 -4.49
C LEU A 101 2.40 -10.77 -5.97
N PRO A 102 1.35 -10.97 -6.78
CA PRO A 102 0.09 -10.23 -6.59
C PRO A 102 -1.18 -11.10 -6.61
N GLU A 103 -1.08 -12.39 -6.91
CA GLU A 103 -2.24 -13.22 -7.26
C GLU A 103 -3.22 -13.43 -6.10
N ALA A 104 -2.78 -13.33 -4.85
CA ALA A 104 -3.63 -13.51 -3.67
C ALA A 104 -4.23 -12.19 -3.14
N SER A 105 -3.83 -11.04 -3.67
CA SER A 105 -4.24 -9.74 -3.15
C SER A 105 -5.69 -9.41 -3.48
N THR A 106 -6.46 -9.02 -2.46
CA THR A 106 -7.87 -8.64 -2.57
C THR A 106 -8.09 -7.12 -2.48
N SER A 107 -7.10 -6.38 -1.99
CA SER A 107 -7.15 -4.92 -1.93
C SER A 107 -5.76 -4.30 -1.85
N ILE A 108 -5.67 -3.02 -2.22
CA ILE A 108 -4.51 -2.16 -1.95
C ILE A 108 -5.02 -0.93 -1.21
N HIS A 109 -4.52 -0.72 0.01
CA HIS A 109 -4.86 0.45 0.82
C HIS A 109 -3.75 1.49 0.69
N ILE A 110 -4.11 2.71 0.29
CA ILE A 110 -3.19 3.82 0.10
C ILE A 110 -3.59 4.92 1.07
N THR A 111 -2.65 5.39 1.88
CA THR A 111 -2.87 6.46 2.85
C THR A 111 -1.98 7.65 2.50
N LYS A 112 -2.46 8.87 2.74
CA LYS A 112 -1.76 10.12 2.43
C LYS A 112 -1.75 11.02 3.67
N ASN A 113 -0.57 11.24 4.25
CA ASN A 113 -0.38 12.08 5.45
C ASN A 113 -1.43 11.79 6.53
N MET A 114 -1.62 10.50 6.82
CA MET A 114 -2.71 10.01 7.63
C MET A 114 -2.22 9.69 9.04
N GLU A 115 -2.87 10.28 10.04
CA GLU A 115 -2.78 9.83 11.42
C GLU A 115 -3.94 8.88 11.72
N ALA A 116 -3.70 7.82 12.50
CA ALA A 116 -4.71 6.88 12.95
C ALA A 116 -4.42 6.46 14.39
N ALA A 117 -5.46 6.07 15.13
CA ALA A 117 -5.24 5.40 16.41
C ALA A 117 -4.58 4.03 16.18
N MET A 118 -3.89 3.53 17.20
CA MET A 118 -3.42 2.16 17.24
C MET A 118 -4.62 1.21 17.10
N HIS A 119 -4.57 0.33 16.10
CA HIS A 119 -5.65 -0.57 15.77
C HIS A 119 -5.12 -1.88 15.18
N ARG A 120 -5.96 -2.91 15.23
CA ARG A 120 -5.76 -4.18 14.53
C ARG A 120 -6.73 -4.25 13.36
N ASP A 121 -6.23 -4.60 12.18
CA ASP A 121 -7.08 -4.91 11.03
C ASP A 121 -7.68 -6.32 11.20
N GLY A 122 -8.77 -6.40 11.96
CA GLY A 122 -9.43 -7.67 12.30
C GLY A 122 -9.98 -8.44 11.09
N SER A 123 -10.09 -7.81 9.93
CA SER A 123 -10.48 -8.45 8.67
C SER A 123 -9.30 -8.77 7.73
N ASN A 124 -8.06 -8.48 8.14
CA ASN A 124 -6.89 -8.85 7.36
C ASN A 124 -6.52 -10.31 7.65
N PHE A 125 -6.86 -11.20 6.71
CA PHE A 125 -6.49 -12.61 6.76
C PHE A 125 -5.29 -12.84 5.85
N GLY A 126 -4.09 -12.88 6.44
CA GLY A 126 -2.84 -13.15 5.74
C GLY A 126 -1.80 -12.02 5.83
N PRO A 127 -0.64 -12.21 5.17
CA PRO A 127 0.45 -11.24 5.20
C PRO A 127 0.06 -9.96 4.48
N SER A 128 0.37 -8.82 5.11
CA SER A 128 0.30 -7.51 4.49
C SER A 128 1.70 -7.03 4.12
N TYR A 129 1.79 -6.31 3.01
CA TYR A 129 3.03 -5.71 2.53
C TYR A 129 2.84 -4.21 2.46
N ILE A 130 3.81 -3.49 3.04
CA ILE A 130 3.72 -2.05 3.25
C ILE A 130 4.99 -1.43 2.68
N THR A 131 4.81 -0.34 1.95
CA THR A 131 5.86 0.48 1.36
C THR A 131 5.41 1.94 1.42
N ALA A 132 6.35 2.86 1.28
CA ALA A 132 6.08 4.29 1.28
C ALA A 132 6.62 4.93 0.00
N PHE A 133 5.87 5.89 -0.53
CA PHE A 133 6.27 6.70 -1.68
C PHE A 133 6.38 8.15 -1.23
N SER A 134 7.59 8.71 -1.21
CA SER A 134 7.81 10.12 -0.91
C SER A 134 9.14 10.59 -1.48
N ASP A 135 9.18 11.86 -1.88
CA ASP A 135 10.44 12.56 -2.15
C ASP A 135 11.08 13.10 -0.85
N ASP A 136 10.28 13.24 0.22
CA ASP A 136 10.71 13.75 1.53
C ASP A 136 9.86 13.11 2.65
N CYS A 137 10.36 12.04 3.27
CA CYS A 137 9.73 11.44 4.46
C CYS A 137 10.27 12.13 5.71
N ARG A 138 9.54 13.10 6.27
CA ARG A 138 9.90 13.70 7.58
C ARG A 138 8.81 13.47 8.61
N GLY A 139 9.19 12.85 9.73
CA GLY A 139 8.38 12.82 10.97
C GLY A 139 7.25 11.79 11.03
N GLY A 140 7.00 11.01 9.97
CA GLY A 140 6.06 9.88 10.02
C GLY A 140 6.74 8.59 10.47
N GLN A 141 6.05 7.79 11.28
CA GLN A 141 6.48 6.44 11.66
C GLN A 141 5.31 5.48 11.53
N THR A 142 5.49 4.37 10.83
CA THR A 142 4.56 3.23 10.93
C THR A 142 5.16 2.20 11.86
N PHE A 143 4.46 1.86 12.94
CA PHE A 143 4.89 0.80 13.85
C PHE A 143 3.89 -0.35 13.89
N VAL A 144 4.42 -1.56 14.03
CA VAL A 144 3.62 -2.78 14.23
C VAL A 144 3.95 -3.30 15.62
N GLN A 145 2.93 -3.58 16.43
CA GLN A 145 3.07 -4.26 17.71
C GLN A 145 2.60 -5.71 17.58
N ASP A 146 3.29 -6.62 18.25
CA ASP A 146 2.81 -7.99 18.43
C ASP A 146 1.71 -8.08 19.49
N ASP A 147 1.23 -9.31 19.75
CA ASP A 147 0.17 -9.56 20.73
C ASP A 147 0.63 -9.28 22.19
N GLU A 148 1.94 -9.15 22.44
CA GLU A 148 2.53 -8.81 23.75
C GLU A 148 2.73 -7.28 23.92
N GLY A 149 2.51 -6.51 22.86
CA GLY A 149 2.64 -5.05 22.83
C GLY A 149 4.03 -4.56 22.44
N ASP A 150 4.94 -5.46 22.07
CA ASP A 150 6.29 -5.13 21.68
C ASP A 150 6.34 -4.61 20.24
N SER A 151 7.08 -3.52 20.04
CA SER A 151 7.19 -2.89 18.73
C SER A 151 8.16 -3.66 17.84
N VAL A 152 7.65 -4.41 16.88
CA VAL A 152 8.43 -5.33 16.04
C VAL A 152 8.93 -4.70 14.73
N ARG A 153 8.43 -3.53 14.32
CA ARG A 153 8.86 -2.86 13.08
C ARG A 153 8.61 -1.36 13.10
N ARG A 154 9.54 -0.58 12.53
CA ARG A 154 9.37 0.85 12.21
C ARG A 154 9.66 1.06 10.72
N LEU A 155 8.75 1.69 9.98
CA LEU A 155 8.94 2.19 8.61
C LEU A 155 8.99 3.71 8.62
#